data_AF-A0A5S5C4J5-F1
#
_entry.id   AF-A0A5S5C4J5-F1
#
_cell.length_a   1.000
_cell.length_b   1.000
_cell.length_c   1.000
_cell.angle_alpha   90.00
_cell.angle_beta   90.00
_cell.angle_gamma   90.00
#
_symmetry.space_group_name_H-M   'P 1'
#
loop_
_entity.id
_entity.type
_entity.pdbx_description
1 polymer ?
#
loop_
_entity_poly.entity_id
_entity_poly.type
_entity_poly.pdbx_seq_one_letter_code
_entity_poly.pdbx_strand_id
1 'polypeptide(L)'
;MKPIFTFILLLVITFSNSFAQTSERYLMSERKLEVRSGPGANYNIIAEVPKGTQVYVISSDYGDWSTVQHKNINGFVLTTLLTEDSRIADAERAAQAAEAKKDAARAAAAKAIASAEAAKKAAEEAARKAIAEAERLKREAEAQEAKAIADAEAAKRNQAVAARRAAAESEETRRAVEEANRRAANTDLASSPIESTTPSYGSSSRGAAAAPMAVTKEDKYSSWEKKTYKSGSAPKSSSVKAKYDYKLDNYLKINVGKNTEVVVKLYQMGKTAADDVCVRETYIKSNTTHYIKNIPAGEYYAKIAYGKDWRETEKNGKKYGTFTQNALYEKGQDILDFNPVKTSKGINIPSYTLSLDLLPNGGLGYGNEDQDNIDADSFNDQ
;
A
#
# COMPACT_ATOMS: atom_id res chain seq x y z
N MET A 1 -12.63 -24.97 -53.12
CA MET A 1 -11.64 -24.08 -53.77
C MET A 1 -12.42 -22.90 -54.34
N LYS A 2 -12.25 -21.61 -54.01
CA LYS A 2 -11.38 -20.79 -53.15
C LYS A 2 -12.27 -19.65 -52.59
N PRO A 3 -11.90 -19.02 -51.47
CA PRO A 3 -12.69 -17.97 -50.82
C PRO A 3 -12.45 -16.61 -51.48
N ILE A 4 -13.46 -15.74 -51.52
CA ILE A 4 -13.28 -14.33 -51.83
C ILE A 4 -13.67 -13.53 -50.59
N PHE A 5 -12.61 -13.09 -49.91
CA PHE A 5 -12.56 -11.90 -49.05
C PHE A 5 -13.25 -10.72 -49.73
N THR A 6 -14.18 -10.03 -49.09
CA THR A 6 -14.13 -8.55 -49.07
C THR A 6 -15.05 -7.93 -48.00
N PHE A 7 -14.39 -7.23 -47.07
CA PHE A 7 -14.72 -5.92 -46.51
C PHE A 7 -16.04 -5.72 -45.73
N ILE A 8 -15.85 -5.71 -44.41
CA ILE A 8 -16.50 -4.80 -43.47
C ILE A 8 -16.51 -3.38 -44.06
N LEU A 9 -17.70 -2.85 -44.37
CA LEU A 9 -17.99 -1.44 -44.28
C LEU A 9 -19.03 -1.27 -43.18
N LEU A 10 -18.53 -1.14 -41.95
CA LEU A 10 -19.29 -0.70 -40.80
C LEU A 10 -19.72 0.74 -41.10
N LEU A 11 -20.95 0.93 -41.59
CA LEU A 11 -21.57 2.23 -41.75
C LEU A 11 -21.79 2.81 -40.34
N VAL A 12 -20.76 3.49 -39.83
CA VAL A 12 -20.90 4.41 -38.69
C VAL A 12 -21.82 5.50 -39.18
N ILE A 13 -23.12 5.37 -38.89
CA ILE A 13 -24.05 6.50 -38.93
C ILE A 13 -23.58 7.41 -37.80
N THR A 14 -22.65 8.29 -38.16
CA THR A 14 -22.35 9.49 -37.38
C THR A 14 -23.65 10.27 -37.35
N PHE A 15 -24.32 10.27 -36.20
CA PHE A 15 -25.27 11.33 -35.92
C PHE A 15 -24.45 12.62 -35.79
N SER A 16 -24.24 13.30 -36.92
CA SER A 16 -24.00 14.73 -36.93
C SER A 16 -25.27 15.37 -36.39
N ASN A 17 -25.36 15.47 -35.06
CA ASN A 17 -26.17 16.52 -34.47
C ASN A 17 -25.47 17.83 -34.83
N SER A 18 -25.85 18.38 -35.97
CA SER A 18 -25.74 19.81 -36.21
C SER A 18 -26.57 20.49 -35.12
N PHE A 19 -25.91 20.82 -34.00
CA PHE A 19 -26.42 21.86 -33.13
C PHE A 19 -26.41 23.13 -33.98
N ALA A 20 -27.59 23.53 -34.46
CA ALA A 20 -27.82 24.91 -34.80
C ALA A 20 -27.53 25.71 -33.52
N GLN A 21 -26.32 26.26 -33.43
CA GLN A 21 -25.93 27.18 -32.38
C GLN A 21 -26.74 28.46 -32.60
N THR A 22 -27.93 28.52 -32.00
CA THR A 22 -28.57 29.80 -31.71
C THR A 22 -27.80 30.40 -30.54
N SER A 23 -26.64 31.00 -30.82
CA SER A 23 -25.91 31.75 -29.80
C SER A 23 -26.68 33.00 -29.45
N GLU A 24 -26.72 33.26 -28.14
CA GLU A 24 -26.99 34.54 -27.49
C GLU A 24 -28.42 35.07 -27.53
N ARG A 25 -29.18 34.70 -26.49
CA ARG A 25 -30.24 35.58 -25.99
C ARG A 25 -29.94 36.20 -24.64
N TYR A 26 -28.78 35.94 -24.05
CA TYR A 26 -28.38 36.54 -22.79
C TYR A 26 -27.01 37.18 -22.92
N LEU A 27 -26.95 38.50 -22.73
CA LEU A 27 -25.72 39.27 -22.73
C LEU A 27 -25.50 39.92 -21.37
N MET A 28 -24.25 40.22 -21.08
CA MET A 28 -23.81 40.85 -19.84
C MET A 28 -23.65 42.35 -20.05
N SER A 29 -24.03 43.14 -19.04
CA SER A 29 -23.78 44.58 -19.07
C SER A 29 -22.32 44.90 -18.76
N GLU A 30 -21.60 45.55 -19.70
CA GLU A 30 -20.22 46.01 -19.47
C GLU A 30 -20.16 47.22 -18.52
N ARG A 31 -21.26 47.97 -18.47
CA ARG A 31 -21.45 49.19 -17.66
C ARG A 31 -22.87 49.20 -17.09
N LYS A 32 -23.18 50.21 -16.28
CA LYS A 32 -24.56 50.48 -15.88
C LYS A 32 -25.41 50.72 -17.14
N LEU A 33 -26.50 49.98 -17.31
CA LEU A 33 -27.44 50.20 -18.41
C LEU A 33 -28.56 51.11 -17.96
N GLU A 34 -28.88 52.11 -18.78
CA GLU A 34 -30.11 52.89 -18.67
C GLU A 34 -31.14 52.28 -19.59
N VAL A 35 -32.16 51.65 -19.03
CA VAL A 35 -33.24 51.03 -19.80
C VAL A 35 -34.25 52.11 -20.15
N ARG A 36 -34.52 52.28 -21.45
CA ARG A 36 -35.39 53.33 -21.98
C ARG A 36 -36.71 52.77 -22.52
N SER A 37 -37.73 53.62 -22.57
CA SER A 37 -39.06 53.24 -23.10
C SER A 37 -39.10 53.06 -24.62
N GLY A 38 -38.08 53.49 -25.36
CA GLY A 38 -37.97 53.36 -26.82
C GLY A 38 -36.53 53.45 -27.31
N PRO A 39 -36.28 53.09 -28.59
CA PRO A 39 -34.94 53.05 -29.17
C PRO A 39 -34.44 54.46 -29.50
N GLY A 40 -33.75 55.09 -28.55
CA GLY A 40 -33.15 56.41 -28.76
C GLY A 40 -32.88 57.18 -27.46
N ALA A 41 -31.95 58.13 -27.51
CA ALA A 41 -31.58 58.96 -26.36
C ALA A 41 -32.72 59.91 -25.90
N ASN A 42 -33.68 60.21 -26.78
CA ASN A 42 -34.82 61.09 -26.48
C ASN A 42 -35.96 60.38 -25.72
N TYR A 43 -35.89 59.06 -25.55
CA TYR A 43 -36.88 58.31 -24.79
C TYR A 43 -36.54 58.31 -23.29
N ASN A 44 -37.59 58.32 -22.46
CA ASN A 44 -37.47 58.34 -21.01
C ASN A 44 -36.75 57.08 -20.49
N ILE A 45 -35.88 57.27 -19.50
CA ILE A 45 -35.29 56.18 -18.73
C ILE A 45 -36.38 55.62 -17.81
N ILE A 46 -36.66 54.33 -17.93
CA ILE A 46 -37.67 53.60 -17.15
C ILE A 46 -37.06 52.70 -16.08
N ALA A 47 -35.78 52.35 -16.21
CA ALA A 47 -35.04 51.61 -15.19
C ALA A 47 -33.52 51.75 -15.35
N GLU A 48 -32.79 51.34 -14.33
CA GLU A 48 -31.34 51.16 -14.39
C GLU A 48 -30.98 49.72 -14.05
N VAL A 49 -30.04 49.14 -14.81
CA VAL A 49 -29.49 47.81 -14.57
C VAL A 49 -28.01 47.94 -14.23
N PRO A 50 -27.54 47.41 -13.08
CA PRO A 50 -26.13 47.52 -12.69
C PRO A 50 -25.16 46.88 -13.69
N LYS A 51 -23.91 47.33 -13.70
CA LYS A 51 -22.80 46.67 -14.42
C LYS A 51 -22.67 45.21 -13.96
N GLY A 52 -22.36 44.31 -14.89
CA GLY A 52 -22.17 42.89 -14.59
C GLY A 52 -23.48 42.16 -14.34
N THR A 53 -24.60 42.69 -14.84
CA THR A 53 -25.91 42.03 -14.79
C THR A 53 -26.23 41.41 -16.14
N GLN A 54 -26.68 40.15 -16.13
CA GLN A 54 -27.15 39.47 -17.32
C GLN A 54 -28.56 39.95 -17.69
N VAL A 55 -28.76 40.28 -18.95
CA VAL A 55 -30.04 40.70 -19.52
C VAL A 55 -30.41 39.81 -20.69
N TYR A 56 -31.71 39.55 -20.85
CA TYR A 56 -32.19 38.79 -22.00
C TYR A 56 -32.39 39.74 -23.18
N VAL A 57 -31.69 39.53 -24.29
CA VAL A 57 -31.86 40.30 -25.52
C VAL A 57 -33.01 39.69 -26.32
N ILE A 58 -34.08 40.47 -26.49
CA ILE A 58 -35.26 40.08 -27.25
C ILE A 58 -35.02 40.29 -28.76
N SER A 59 -34.39 41.39 -29.15
CA SER A 59 -34.04 41.76 -30.53
C SER A 59 -33.03 42.92 -30.52
N SER A 60 -32.19 42.98 -31.54
CA SER A 60 -31.22 44.06 -31.78
C SER A 60 -31.49 44.78 -33.11
N ASP A 61 -32.71 44.70 -33.63
CA ASP A 61 -33.06 45.20 -34.96
C ASP A 61 -33.38 46.71 -34.96
N TYR A 62 -33.03 47.43 -33.88
CA TYR A 62 -33.35 48.83 -33.65
C TYR A 62 -32.12 49.76 -33.76
N GLY A 63 -31.25 49.49 -34.73
CA GLY A 63 -30.02 50.25 -34.95
C GLY A 63 -29.01 50.01 -33.83
N ASP A 64 -28.59 51.08 -33.12
CA ASP A 64 -27.67 50.99 -31.98
C ASP A 64 -28.33 50.46 -30.69
N TRP A 65 -29.62 50.09 -30.75
CA TRP A 65 -30.43 49.70 -29.61
C TRP A 65 -30.86 48.24 -29.68
N SER A 66 -30.81 47.59 -28.52
CA SER A 66 -31.38 46.26 -28.29
C SER A 66 -32.55 46.38 -27.33
N THR A 67 -33.66 45.70 -27.63
CA THR A 67 -34.72 45.49 -26.65
C THR A 67 -34.32 44.34 -25.73
N VAL A 68 -34.41 44.60 -24.43
CA VAL A 68 -34.01 43.66 -23.39
C VAL A 68 -35.10 43.44 -22.37
N GLN A 69 -35.09 42.27 -21.76
CA GLN A 69 -35.88 41.94 -20.59
C GLN A 69 -34.97 41.70 -19.40
N HIS A 70 -35.28 42.35 -18.29
CA HIS A 70 -34.66 42.11 -16.99
C HIS A 70 -35.72 42.14 -15.90
N LYS A 71 -35.95 40.97 -15.26
CA LYS A 71 -37.05 40.76 -14.30
C LYS A 71 -38.40 41.12 -14.94
N ASN A 72 -39.10 42.12 -14.40
CA ASN A 72 -40.41 42.57 -14.88
C ASN A 72 -40.31 43.82 -15.79
N ILE A 73 -39.10 44.18 -16.23
CA ILE A 73 -38.83 45.39 -17.00
C ILE A 73 -38.47 45.00 -18.43
N ASN A 74 -39.22 45.52 -19.38
CA ASN A 74 -38.92 45.43 -20.81
C ASN A 74 -38.62 46.84 -21.32
N GLY A 75 -37.51 47.01 -22.05
CA GLY A 75 -37.14 48.30 -22.62
C GLY A 75 -35.88 48.22 -23.47
N PHE A 76 -35.39 49.37 -23.90
CA PHE A 76 -34.30 49.48 -24.87
C PHE A 76 -33.01 49.92 -24.19
N VAL A 77 -31.89 49.30 -24.56
CA VAL A 77 -30.53 49.65 -24.11
C VAL A 77 -29.61 49.74 -25.32
N LEU A 78 -28.49 50.46 -25.20
CA LEU A 78 -27.48 50.49 -26.25
C LEU A 78 -26.80 49.12 -26.40
N THR A 79 -26.78 48.59 -27.62
CA THR A 79 -26.20 47.27 -27.94
C THR A 79 -24.71 47.23 -27.61
N THR A 80 -24.00 48.35 -27.78
CA THR A 80 -22.56 48.48 -27.48
C THR A 80 -22.20 48.35 -26.00
N LEU A 81 -23.19 48.36 -25.10
CA LEU A 81 -22.99 48.14 -23.66
C LEU A 81 -23.23 46.68 -23.25
N LEU A 82 -23.60 45.83 -24.21
CA LEU A 82 -23.84 44.41 -24.02
C LEU A 82 -22.65 43.62 -24.56
N THR A 83 -22.22 42.62 -23.81
CA THR A 83 -21.10 41.76 -24.17
C THR A 83 -21.40 40.31 -23.87
N GLU A 84 -20.74 39.39 -24.56
CA GLU A 84 -20.80 37.97 -24.23
C GLU A 84 -20.24 37.73 -22.83
N ASP A 85 -20.92 36.89 -22.03
CA ASP A 85 -20.35 36.47 -20.75
C ASP A 85 -19.27 35.40 -20.97
N SER A 86 -18.06 35.83 -21.32
CA SER A 86 -16.92 34.94 -21.59
C SER A 86 -16.53 34.09 -20.37
N ARG A 87 -16.94 34.47 -19.15
CA ARG A 87 -16.59 33.78 -17.91
C ARG A 87 -17.15 32.36 -17.88
N ILE A 88 -18.29 32.12 -18.51
CA ILE A 88 -18.88 30.77 -18.61
C ILE A 88 -18.07 29.91 -19.58
N ALA A 89 -17.72 30.43 -20.76
CA ALA A 89 -16.89 29.72 -21.74
C ALA A 89 -15.47 29.46 -21.23
N ASP A 90 -14.88 30.42 -20.50
CA ASP A 90 -13.58 30.28 -19.84
C ASP A 90 -13.64 29.22 -18.72
N ALA A 91 -14.69 29.24 -17.90
CA ALA A 91 -14.90 28.24 -16.85
C ALA A 91 -15.12 26.83 -17.42
N GLU A 92 -15.80 26.71 -18.55
CA GLU A 92 -15.99 25.44 -19.26
C GLU A 92 -14.68 24.90 -19.84
N ARG A 93 -13.89 25.74 -20.52
CA ARG A 93 -12.56 25.38 -21.01
C ARG A 93 -11.62 25.00 -19.86
N ALA A 94 -11.64 25.74 -18.76
CA ALA A 94 -10.84 25.44 -17.58
C ALA A 94 -11.24 24.09 -16.97
N ALA A 95 -12.54 23.79 -16.89
CA ALA A 95 -13.02 22.51 -16.38
C ALA A 95 -12.70 21.33 -17.30
N GLN A 96 -12.79 21.51 -18.63
CA GLN A 96 -12.37 20.48 -19.60
C GLN A 96 -10.87 20.20 -19.51
N ALA A 97 -10.05 21.24 -19.38
CA ALA A 97 -8.61 21.09 -19.20
C ALA A 97 -8.26 20.41 -17.87
N ALA A 98 -9.01 20.68 -16.80
CA ALA A 98 -8.85 20.01 -15.51
C ALA A 98 -9.20 18.51 -15.59
N GLU A 99 -10.29 18.16 -16.27
CA GLU A 99 -10.67 16.74 -16.45
C GLU A 99 -9.65 16.00 -17.33
N ALA A 100 -9.19 16.60 -18.42
CA ALA A 100 -8.15 16.01 -19.27
C ALA A 100 -6.84 15.76 -18.49
N LYS A 101 -6.45 16.68 -17.59
CA LYS A 101 -5.29 16.50 -16.70
C LYS A 101 -5.51 15.35 -15.72
N LYS A 102 -6.72 15.22 -15.17
CA LYS A 102 -7.08 14.14 -14.25
C LYS A 102 -7.07 12.78 -14.95
N ASP A 103 -7.59 12.68 -16.17
CA ASP A 103 -7.55 11.47 -16.98
C ASP A 103 -6.11 11.08 -17.36
N ALA A 104 -5.28 12.06 -17.74
CA ALA A 104 -3.86 11.84 -17.99
C ALA A 104 -3.14 11.34 -16.72
N ALA A 105 -3.43 11.92 -15.56
CA ALA A 105 -2.86 11.48 -14.28
C ALA A 105 -3.31 10.05 -13.91
N ARG A 106 -4.59 9.72 -14.14
CA ARG A 106 -5.12 8.37 -13.91
C ARG A 106 -4.47 7.35 -14.84
N ALA A 107 -4.28 7.68 -16.11
CA ALA A 107 -3.60 6.83 -17.09
C ALA A 107 -2.12 6.62 -16.72
N ALA A 108 -1.43 7.68 -16.29
CA ALA A 108 -0.06 7.60 -15.82
C ALA A 108 0.07 6.72 -14.56
N ALA A 109 -0.84 6.88 -13.60
CA ALA A 109 -0.89 6.05 -12.40
C ALA A 109 -1.16 4.57 -12.73
N ALA A 110 -2.10 4.29 -13.64
CA ALA A 110 -2.37 2.92 -14.11
C ALA A 110 -1.13 2.28 -14.76
N LYS A 111 -0.40 3.03 -15.59
CA LYS A 111 0.85 2.57 -16.21
C LYS A 111 1.93 2.31 -15.16
N ALA A 112 2.05 3.18 -14.15
CA ALA A 112 3.00 3.00 -13.05
C ALA A 112 2.69 1.73 -12.25
N ILE A 113 1.42 1.49 -11.90
CA ILE A 113 0.97 0.27 -11.22
C ILE A 113 1.31 -0.97 -12.06
N ALA A 114 0.96 -0.97 -13.35
CA ALA A 114 1.28 -2.09 -14.23
C ALA A 114 2.79 -2.37 -14.33
N SER A 115 3.61 -1.33 -14.38
CA SER A 115 5.07 -1.47 -14.39
C SER A 115 5.62 -2.04 -13.07
N ALA A 116 5.04 -1.64 -11.93
CA ALA A 116 5.43 -2.13 -10.62
C ALA A 116 5.05 -3.60 -10.43
N GLU A 117 3.86 -4.01 -10.90
CA GLU A 117 3.44 -5.41 -10.90
C GLU A 117 4.33 -6.29 -11.79
N ALA A 118 4.67 -5.80 -12.98
CA ALA A 118 5.62 -6.49 -13.87
C ALA A 118 7.01 -6.64 -13.22
N ALA A 119 7.52 -5.57 -12.60
CA ALA A 119 8.80 -5.59 -11.90
C ALA A 119 8.79 -6.57 -10.71
N LYS A 120 7.70 -6.61 -9.93
CA LYS A 120 7.53 -7.57 -8.84
C LYS A 120 7.57 -9.01 -9.34
N LYS A 121 6.84 -9.32 -10.41
CA LYS A 121 6.81 -10.66 -11.01
C LYS A 121 8.20 -11.08 -11.51
N ALA A 122 8.92 -10.16 -12.17
CA ALA A 122 10.29 -10.42 -12.62
C ALA A 122 11.26 -10.66 -11.45
N ALA A 123 11.14 -9.90 -10.36
CA ALA A 123 11.95 -10.09 -9.16
C ALA A 123 11.68 -11.42 -8.46
N GLU A 124 10.41 -11.84 -8.39
CA GLU A 124 10.02 -13.15 -7.83
C GLU A 124 10.59 -14.32 -8.66
N GLU A 125 10.53 -14.21 -10.00
CA GLU A 125 11.14 -15.21 -10.88
C GLU A 125 12.67 -15.25 -10.73
N ALA A 126 13.32 -14.09 -10.63
CA ALA A 126 14.76 -14.00 -10.41
C ALA A 126 15.16 -14.63 -9.07
N ALA A 127 14.42 -14.35 -8.00
CA ALA A 127 14.63 -14.96 -6.69
C ALA A 127 14.49 -16.49 -6.74
N ARG A 128 13.47 -17.01 -7.43
CA ARG A 128 13.28 -18.45 -7.62
C ARG A 128 14.47 -19.10 -8.33
N LYS A 129 14.99 -18.45 -9.39
CA LYS A 129 16.18 -18.95 -10.12
C LYS A 129 17.42 -18.95 -9.23
N ALA A 130 17.65 -17.88 -8.48
CA ALA A 130 18.78 -17.78 -7.56
C ALA A 130 18.74 -18.86 -6.46
N ILE A 131 17.56 -19.15 -5.89
CA ILE A 131 17.39 -20.23 -4.91
C ILE A 131 17.72 -21.59 -5.53
N ALA A 132 17.19 -21.88 -6.73
CA ALA A 132 17.46 -23.14 -7.42
C ALA A 132 18.95 -23.32 -7.76
N GLU A 133 19.63 -22.24 -8.15
CA GLU A 133 21.07 -22.25 -8.39
C GLU A 133 21.88 -22.48 -7.11
N ALA A 134 21.53 -21.79 -6.02
CA ALA A 134 22.17 -21.98 -4.71
C ALA A 134 22.00 -23.42 -4.20
N GLU A 135 20.82 -24.03 -4.37
CA GLU A 135 20.59 -25.44 -4.05
C GLU A 135 21.45 -26.38 -4.90
N ARG A 136 21.61 -26.09 -6.20
CA ARG A 136 22.47 -26.89 -7.08
C ARG A 136 23.93 -26.82 -6.62
N LEU A 137 24.44 -25.62 -6.38
CA LEU A 137 25.81 -25.41 -5.91
C LEU A 137 26.05 -26.10 -4.56
N LYS A 138 25.07 -26.05 -3.65
CA LYS A 138 25.15 -26.76 -2.38
C LYS A 138 25.27 -28.28 -2.58
N ARG A 139 24.44 -28.88 -3.45
CA ARG A 139 24.52 -30.32 -3.76
C ARG A 139 25.84 -30.70 -4.43
N GLU A 140 26.35 -29.86 -5.31
CA GLU A 140 27.65 -30.07 -5.95
C GLU A 140 28.78 -30.02 -4.91
N ALA A 141 28.75 -29.07 -3.98
CA ALA A 141 29.71 -28.98 -2.88
C ALA A 141 29.65 -30.21 -1.95
N GLU A 142 28.44 -30.62 -1.53
CA GLU A 142 28.23 -31.83 -0.72
C GLU A 142 28.74 -33.09 -1.44
N ALA A 143 28.52 -33.21 -2.75
CA ALA A 143 29.02 -34.33 -3.55
C ALA A 143 30.55 -34.32 -3.67
N GLN A 144 31.17 -33.14 -3.83
CA GLN A 144 32.63 -32.99 -3.85
C GLN A 144 33.25 -33.36 -2.50
N GLU A 145 32.65 -32.91 -1.40
CA GLU A 145 33.10 -33.25 -0.04
C GLU A 145 32.99 -34.75 0.23
N ALA A 146 31.85 -35.37 -0.12
CA ALA A 146 31.67 -36.82 0.02
C ALA A 146 32.70 -37.60 -0.79
N LYS A 147 33.03 -37.15 -2.00
CA LYS A 147 34.08 -37.75 -2.83
C LYS A 147 35.45 -37.62 -2.16
N ALA A 148 35.80 -36.45 -1.65
CA ALA A 148 37.07 -36.22 -0.97
C ALA A 148 37.24 -37.10 0.28
N ILE A 149 36.16 -37.30 1.05
CA ILE A 149 36.15 -38.22 2.19
C ILE A 149 36.40 -39.66 1.72
N ALA A 150 35.70 -40.11 0.68
CA ALA A 150 35.88 -41.46 0.13
C ALA A 150 37.31 -41.69 -0.39
N ASP A 151 37.89 -40.72 -1.10
CA ASP A 151 39.26 -40.77 -1.60
C ASP A 151 40.28 -40.82 -0.45
N ALA A 152 40.06 -40.04 0.62
CA ALA A 152 40.91 -40.06 1.82
C ALA A 152 40.82 -41.38 2.59
N GLU A 153 39.63 -41.99 2.69
CA GLU A 153 39.47 -43.33 3.27
C GLU A 153 40.17 -44.40 2.43
N ALA A 154 40.06 -44.33 1.10
CA ALA A 154 40.77 -45.24 0.20
C ALA A 154 42.29 -45.12 0.37
N ALA A 155 42.82 -43.89 0.47
CA ALA A 155 44.23 -43.65 0.72
C ALA A 155 44.68 -44.24 2.07
N LYS A 156 43.91 -44.05 3.15
CA LYS A 156 44.20 -44.66 4.46
C LYS A 156 44.19 -46.18 4.40
N ARG A 157 43.23 -46.79 3.70
CA ARG A 157 43.19 -48.25 3.49
C ARG A 157 44.44 -48.74 2.75
N ASN A 158 44.84 -48.04 1.69
CA ASN A 158 46.05 -48.39 0.93
C ASN A 158 47.32 -48.28 1.79
N GLN A 159 47.45 -47.22 2.61
CA GLN A 159 48.55 -47.08 3.57
C GLN A 159 48.57 -48.21 4.60
N ALA A 160 47.40 -48.58 5.15
CA ALA A 160 47.30 -49.68 6.11
C ALA A 160 47.71 -51.03 5.49
N VAL A 161 47.35 -51.28 4.23
CA VAL A 161 47.79 -52.48 3.50
C VAL A 161 49.29 -52.47 3.27
N ALA A 162 49.86 -51.32 2.86
CA ALA A 162 51.30 -51.17 2.66
C ALA A 162 52.08 -51.38 3.97
N ALA A 163 51.62 -50.80 5.09
CA ALA A 163 52.21 -50.99 6.40
C ALA A 163 52.18 -52.45 6.86
N ARG A 164 51.07 -53.17 6.60
CA ARG A 164 50.98 -54.61 6.89
C ARG A 164 51.97 -55.44 6.05
N ARG A 165 52.16 -55.09 4.77
CA ARG A 165 53.17 -55.76 3.92
C ARG A 165 54.59 -55.51 4.41
N ALA A 166 54.94 -54.26 4.71
CA ALA A 166 56.25 -53.92 5.25
C ALA A 166 56.53 -54.60 6.60
N ALA A 167 55.51 -54.69 7.47
CA ALA A 167 55.63 -55.42 8.73
C ALA A 167 55.89 -56.92 8.50
N ALA A 168 55.19 -57.54 7.55
CA ALA A 168 55.41 -58.94 7.18
C ALA A 168 56.83 -59.19 6.64
N GLU A 169 57.31 -58.33 5.74
CA GLU A 169 58.68 -58.39 5.21
C GLU A 169 59.75 -58.19 6.30
N SER A 170 59.51 -57.26 7.25
CA SER A 170 60.43 -57.03 8.38
C SER A 170 60.49 -58.24 9.32
N GLU A 171 59.36 -58.89 9.54
CA GLU A 171 59.25 -60.09 10.38
C GLU A 171 59.91 -61.30 9.71
N GLU A 172 59.76 -61.42 8.38
CA GLU A 172 60.47 -62.42 7.58
C GLU A 172 61.98 -62.18 7.61
N THR A 173 62.41 -60.93 7.47
CA THR A 173 63.83 -60.53 7.60
C THR A 173 64.36 -60.85 9.00
N ARG A 174 63.61 -60.55 10.06
CA ARG A 174 63.96 -60.86 11.45
C ARG A 174 64.14 -62.36 11.66
N ARG A 175 63.21 -63.18 11.15
CA ARG A 175 63.30 -64.65 11.20
C ARG A 175 64.52 -65.16 10.45
N ALA A 176 64.82 -64.61 9.28
CA ALA A 176 66.02 -64.95 8.50
C ALA A 176 67.32 -64.60 9.25
N VAL A 177 67.37 -63.44 9.92
CA VAL A 177 68.51 -63.03 10.75
C VAL A 177 68.65 -63.90 12.01
N GLU A 178 67.55 -64.21 12.71
CA GLU A 178 67.58 -65.16 13.83
C GLU A 178 68.07 -66.54 13.39
N GLU A 179 67.63 -67.02 12.22
CA GLU A 179 68.11 -68.28 11.68
C GLU A 179 69.59 -68.21 11.29
N ALA A 180 70.06 -67.10 10.71
CA ALA A 180 71.47 -66.86 10.41
C ALA A 180 72.32 -66.79 11.70
N ASN A 181 71.83 -66.10 12.74
CA ASN A 181 72.48 -66.05 14.05
C ASN A 181 72.50 -67.42 14.73
N ARG A 182 71.45 -68.23 14.59
CA ARG A 182 71.45 -69.63 15.05
C ARG A 182 72.49 -70.48 14.31
N ARG A 183 72.69 -70.25 13.01
CA ARG A 183 73.78 -70.88 12.25
C ARG A 183 75.15 -70.38 12.69
N ALA A 184 75.28 -69.10 13.01
CA ALA A 184 76.51 -68.50 13.54
C ALA A 184 76.81 -68.92 14.99
N ALA A 185 75.80 -69.21 15.82
CA ALA A 185 75.96 -69.75 17.17
C ALA A 185 76.48 -71.20 17.20
N ASN A 186 76.48 -71.89 16.06
CA ASN A 186 77.21 -73.16 15.85
C ASN A 186 78.70 -72.95 15.52
N THR A 187 79.18 -71.71 15.58
CA THR A 187 80.60 -71.34 15.46
C THR A 187 80.95 -70.41 16.61
N ASP A 188 81.81 -70.88 17.52
CA ASP A 188 82.28 -70.13 18.69
C ASP A 188 82.82 -68.75 18.30
N LEU A 189 82.30 -67.68 18.91
CA LEU A 189 83.03 -66.46 19.34
C LEU A 189 82.10 -65.47 20.08
N ALA A 190 82.63 -64.86 21.15
CA ALA A 190 81.94 -64.19 22.26
C ALA A 190 81.77 -62.66 22.12
N SER A 191 80.74 -62.08 22.79
CA SER A 191 80.78 -60.85 23.64
C SER A 191 79.37 -60.34 24.04
N SER A 192 79.28 -59.49 25.07
CA SER A 192 78.16 -59.24 26.01
C SER A 192 77.56 -57.78 25.94
N PRO A 193 76.67 -57.27 26.85
CA PRO A 193 75.33 -56.70 26.53
C PRO A 193 75.08 -55.22 26.93
N ILE A 194 73.94 -54.60 26.55
CA ILE A 194 73.46 -53.29 27.11
C ILE A 194 71.91 -53.23 27.22
N GLU A 195 71.41 -52.87 28.42
CA GLU A 195 70.02 -52.54 28.78
C GLU A 195 69.61 -51.08 28.46
N SER A 196 68.31 -50.80 28.33
CA SER A 196 67.75 -49.44 28.49
C SER A 196 66.27 -49.46 28.91
N THR A 197 65.94 -48.70 29.95
CA THR A 197 64.59 -48.49 30.54
C THR A 197 64.31 -46.99 30.66
N THR A 198 63.09 -46.47 30.34
CA THR A 198 62.36 -45.38 31.07
C THR A 198 60.95 -45.05 30.50
N PRO A 199 59.97 -44.50 31.29
CA PRO A 199 58.53 -44.29 30.96
C PRO A 199 58.05 -42.80 30.96
N SER A 200 56.79 -42.47 30.56
CA SER A 200 56.13 -41.16 30.91
C SER A 200 54.60 -40.99 30.64
N TYR A 201 53.87 -40.63 31.73
CA TYR A 201 52.72 -39.72 32.02
C TYR A 201 51.49 -39.36 31.11
N GLY A 202 50.31 -39.68 31.66
CA GLY A 202 49.01 -38.95 31.89
C GLY A 202 48.48 -37.73 31.10
N SER A 203 47.13 -37.63 30.99
CA SER A 203 46.35 -36.37 30.95
C SER A 203 44.85 -36.58 31.22
N SER A 204 44.22 -35.64 31.96
CA SER A 204 42.82 -35.62 32.40
C SER A 204 42.07 -34.40 31.83
N SER A 205 40.75 -34.53 31.58
CA SER A 205 39.76 -33.43 31.70
C SER A 205 38.33 -33.92 31.44
N ARG A 206 37.37 -33.46 32.24
CA ARG A 206 35.97 -33.18 31.80
C ARG A 206 35.25 -32.33 32.85
N GLY A 207 34.81 -31.14 32.42
CA GLY A 207 34.12 -30.14 33.22
C GLY A 207 32.63 -30.43 33.40
N ALA A 208 32.07 -29.84 34.47
CA ALA A 208 30.65 -29.88 34.82
C ALA A 208 29.85 -28.86 33.99
N ALA A 209 28.66 -29.28 33.54
CA ALA A 209 27.71 -28.44 32.82
C ALA A 209 26.69 -27.81 33.80
N ALA A 210 26.46 -26.51 33.68
CA ALA A 210 25.42 -25.78 34.39
C ALA A 210 24.12 -25.74 33.56
N ALA A 211 22.97 -25.90 34.21
CA ALA A 211 21.64 -25.82 33.60
C ALA A 211 21.17 -24.35 33.47
N PRO A 212 20.44 -23.97 32.40
CA PRO A 212 19.92 -22.62 32.26
C PRO A 212 18.60 -22.43 33.05
N MET A 213 18.51 -21.31 33.77
CA MET A 213 17.27 -20.83 34.37
C MET A 213 16.42 -20.12 33.30
N ALA A 214 15.19 -20.58 33.10
CA ALA A 214 14.22 -19.93 32.22
C ALA A 214 13.49 -18.80 32.97
N VAL A 215 13.69 -17.56 32.55
CA VAL A 215 12.85 -16.42 32.96
C VAL A 215 11.62 -16.40 32.05
N THR A 216 10.48 -16.89 32.53
CA THR A 216 9.21 -16.75 31.81
C THR A 216 8.68 -15.34 32.04
N LYS A 217 8.86 -14.47 31.04
CA LYS A 217 8.20 -13.17 30.98
C LYS A 217 6.71 -13.40 30.72
N GLU A 218 5.85 -13.05 31.67
CA GLU A 218 4.39 -13.11 31.47
C GLU A 218 3.99 -12.21 30.30
N ASP A 219 3.34 -12.79 29.29
CA ASP A 219 2.77 -12.05 28.17
C ASP A 219 1.52 -11.30 28.67
N LYS A 220 1.56 -9.95 28.64
CA LYS A 220 0.47 -9.06 29.05
C LYS A 220 -0.84 -9.29 28.29
N TYR A 221 -0.80 -9.97 27.15
CA TYR A 221 -1.97 -10.31 26.33
C TYR A 221 -2.30 -11.82 26.35
N SER A 222 -1.73 -12.59 27.28
CA SER A 222 -1.96 -14.03 27.42
C SER A 222 -3.43 -14.41 27.58
N SER A 223 -4.24 -13.54 28.21
CA SER A 223 -5.70 -13.70 28.39
C SER A 223 -6.56 -13.11 27.27
N TRP A 224 -5.96 -12.47 26.26
CA TRP A 224 -6.69 -11.85 25.16
C TRP A 224 -6.83 -12.82 23.99
N GLU A 225 -8.03 -12.86 23.40
CA GLU A 225 -8.34 -13.78 22.31
C GLU A 225 -7.84 -13.21 20.98
N LYS A 226 -7.00 -13.97 20.27
CA LYS A 226 -6.58 -13.62 18.92
C LYS A 226 -7.75 -13.74 17.94
N LYS A 227 -8.01 -12.67 17.18
CA LYS A 227 -9.04 -12.65 16.14
C LYS A 227 -8.41 -12.46 14.77
N THR A 228 -9.06 -13.01 13.75
CA THR A 228 -8.68 -12.80 12.36
C THR A 228 -9.91 -12.44 11.58
N TYR A 229 -9.85 -11.30 10.89
CA TYR A 229 -10.96 -10.76 10.12
C TYR A 229 -10.63 -10.67 8.64
N LYS A 230 -11.65 -10.58 7.79
CA LYS A 230 -11.48 -10.17 6.39
C LYS A 230 -11.46 -8.64 6.34
N SER A 231 -10.74 -8.06 5.36
CA SER A 231 -10.79 -6.61 5.15
C SER A 231 -12.23 -6.15 4.95
N GLY A 232 -12.65 -5.13 5.70
CA GLY A 232 -14.02 -4.61 5.69
C GLY A 232 -14.89 -5.09 6.84
N SER A 233 -14.50 -6.15 7.57
CA SER A 233 -15.28 -6.63 8.72
C SER A 233 -15.13 -5.70 9.92
N ALA A 234 -16.22 -5.45 10.66
CA ALA A 234 -16.14 -4.83 11.97
C ALA A 234 -15.55 -5.84 12.98
N PRO A 235 -14.59 -5.43 13.83
CA PRO A 235 -14.13 -6.25 14.96
C PRO A 235 -15.30 -6.65 15.87
N LYS A 236 -15.23 -7.81 16.54
CA LYS A 236 -16.27 -8.26 17.48
C LYS A 236 -16.30 -7.43 18.75
N SER A 237 -15.21 -6.74 19.07
CA SER A 237 -15.12 -5.72 20.11
C SER A 237 -15.90 -4.45 19.76
N SER A 238 -16.29 -4.26 18.49
CA SER A 238 -17.04 -3.09 18.05
C SER A 238 -18.47 -3.11 18.59
N SER A 239 -18.93 -1.98 19.13
CA SER A 239 -20.35 -1.70 19.40
C SER A 239 -20.96 -0.69 18.41
N VAL A 240 -20.20 -0.33 17.37
CA VAL A 240 -20.56 0.70 16.40
C VAL A 240 -21.71 0.25 15.52
N LYS A 241 -22.80 1.03 15.51
CA LYS A 241 -23.92 0.84 14.58
C LYS A 241 -23.62 1.54 13.27
N ALA A 242 -23.30 0.76 12.24
CA ALA A 242 -22.94 1.31 10.94
C ALA A 242 -24.12 2.06 10.27
N LYS A 243 -23.96 3.38 10.02
CA LYS A 243 -24.95 4.25 9.34
C LYS A 243 -24.66 4.50 7.85
N TYR A 244 -25.55 4.13 6.93
CA TYR A 244 -25.35 4.29 5.49
C TYR A 244 -26.34 5.29 4.89
N ASP A 245 -25.89 6.08 3.91
CA ASP A 245 -26.78 6.85 3.03
C ASP A 245 -26.61 6.38 1.58
N TYR A 246 -27.47 5.45 1.17
CA TYR A 246 -27.42 4.83 -0.17
C TYR A 246 -27.83 5.78 -1.31
N LYS A 247 -28.27 7.01 -1.01
CA LYS A 247 -28.49 8.05 -2.02
C LYS A 247 -27.20 8.76 -2.43
N LEU A 248 -26.16 8.65 -1.61
CA LEU A 248 -24.86 9.22 -1.86
C LEU A 248 -23.92 8.13 -2.40
N ASP A 249 -23.51 8.27 -3.67
CA ASP A 249 -22.46 7.44 -4.25
C ASP A 249 -21.08 8.04 -3.94
N ASN A 250 -20.74 8.04 -2.65
CA ASN A 250 -19.42 8.42 -2.15
C ASN A 250 -18.67 7.23 -1.55
N TYR A 251 -17.37 7.42 -1.37
CA TYR A 251 -16.54 6.49 -0.64
C TYR A 251 -15.34 7.15 0.05
N LEU A 252 -14.87 6.49 1.11
CA LEU A 252 -13.50 6.60 1.61
C LEU A 252 -12.73 5.36 1.16
N LYS A 253 -11.75 5.57 0.26
CA LYS A 253 -10.82 4.53 -0.18
C LYS A 253 -9.64 4.48 0.77
N ILE A 254 -9.36 3.33 1.35
CA ILE A 254 -8.27 3.13 2.30
C ILE A 254 -7.27 2.15 1.68
N ASN A 255 -6.03 2.61 1.44
CA ASN A 255 -4.94 1.76 0.98
C ASN A 255 -4.04 1.43 2.17
N VAL A 256 -3.90 0.16 2.50
CA VAL A 256 -3.05 -0.28 3.61
C VAL A 256 -1.77 -0.89 3.07
N GLY A 257 -0.63 -0.37 3.51
CA GLY A 257 0.69 -0.85 3.15
C GLY A 257 0.98 -2.27 3.67
N LYS A 258 2.13 -2.82 3.27
CA LYS A 258 2.47 -4.23 3.52
C LYS A 258 2.88 -4.52 4.97
N ASN A 259 3.36 -3.51 5.69
CA ASN A 259 4.00 -3.69 6.99
C ASN A 259 3.01 -3.64 8.16
N THR A 260 1.76 -3.26 7.94
CA THR A 260 0.77 -3.04 9.00
C THR A 260 -0.62 -3.53 8.63
N GLU A 261 -1.40 -3.96 9.61
CA GLU A 261 -2.86 -4.08 9.53
C GLU A 261 -3.46 -2.91 10.29
N VAL A 262 -4.72 -2.57 9.99
CA VAL A 262 -5.37 -1.43 10.65
C VAL A 262 -6.78 -1.74 11.10
N VAL A 263 -7.20 -1.07 12.16
CA VAL A 263 -8.62 -0.88 12.49
C VAL A 263 -8.91 0.61 12.40
N VAL A 264 -9.83 0.98 11.52
CA VAL A 264 -10.21 2.37 11.28
C VAL A 264 -11.62 2.60 11.81
N LYS A 265 -11.75 3.60 12.67
CA LYS A 265 -13.02 4.16 13.14
C LYS A 265 -13.25 5.51 12.48
N LEU A 266 -14.40 5.68 11.83
CA LEU A 266 -14.81 6.93 11.19
C LEU A 266 -15.85 7.63 12.08
N TYR A 267 -15.49 8.79 12.63
CA TYR A 267 -16.33 9.59 13.50
C TYR A 267 -16.95 10.74 12.71
N GLN A 268 -18.28 10.84 12.75
CA GLN A 268 -19.00 12.02 12.30
C GLN A 268 -18.85 13.11 13.36
N MET A 269 -18.41 14.29 12.96
CA MET A 269 -18.23 15.42 13.85
C MET A 269 -19.58 16.01 14.24
N GLY A 270 -19.74 16.24 15.54
CA GLY A 270 -20.89 16.95 16.08
C GLY A 270 -20.59 18.44 16.28
N LYS A 271 -21.45 19.13 17.06
CA LYS A 271 -21.19 20.54 17.42
C LYS A 271 -20.02 20.66 18.41
N THR A 272 -19.86 19.64 19.25
CA THR A 272 -18.78 19.50 20.21
C THR A 272 -18.17 18.10 20.10
N ALA A 273 -16.97 17.90 20.64
CA ALA A 273 -16.33 16.58 20.64
C ALA A 273 -17.15 15.50 21.40
N ALA A 274 -18.02 15.90 22.34
CA ALA A 274 -18.92 14.98 23.03
C ALA A 274 -20.10 14.53 22.16
N ASP A 275 -20.40 15.26 21.08
CA ASP A 275 -21.45 14.94 20.11
C ASP A 275 -20.91 14.11 18.94
N ASP A 276 -19.60 13.83 18.90
CA ASP A 276 -18.99 13.03 17.84
C ASP A 276 -19.52 11.59 17.89
N VAL A 277 -19.89 11.05 16.74
CA VAL A 277 -20.46 9.70 16.67
C VAL A 277 -19.63 8.82 15.75
N CYS A 278 -19.12 7.71 16.26
CA CYS A 278 -18.53 6.68 15.40
C CYS A 278 -19.62 6.07 14.51
N VAL A 279 -19.47 6.17 13.19
CA VAL A 279 -20.44 5.65 12.23
C VAL A 279 -19.93 4.43 11.47
N ARG A 280 -18.62 4.16 11.49
CA ARG A 280 -18.00 2.98 10.89
C ARG A 280 -16.82 2.55 11.73
N GLU A 281 -16.67 1.25 11.90
CA GLU A 281 -15.45 0.64 12.40
C GLU A 281 -15.12 -0.56 11.51
N THR A 282 -13.90 -0.61 11.00
CA THR A 282 -13.50 -1.64 10.03
C THR A 282 -12.07 -2.08 10.24
N TYR A 283 -11.86 -3.40 10.21
CA TYR A 283 -10.55 -4.00 10.16
C TYR A 283 -10.11 -4.18 8.70
N ILE A 284 -8.85 -3.86 8.39
CA ILE A 284 -8.29 -3.93 7.04
C ILE A 284 -6.90 -4.57 7.10
N LYS A 285 -6.70 -5.61 6.29
CA LYS A 285 -5.43 -6.35 6.20
C LYS A 285 -4.35 -5.56 5.47
N SER A 286 -3.11 -5.93 5.73
CA SER A 286 -1.94 -5.43 5.02
C SER A 286 -2.00 -5.67 3.53
N ASN A 287 -1.42 -4.74 2.77
CA ASN A 287 -1.34 -4.80 1.32
C ASN A 287 -2.72 -5.00 0.67
N THR A 288 -3.75 -4.37 1.24
CA THR A 288 -5.11 -4.38 0.68
C THR A 288 -5.67 -2.98 0.55
N THR A 289 -6.58 -2.81 -0.41
CA THR A 289 -7.42 -1.62 -0.54
C THR A 289 -8.84 -1.97 -0.09
N HIS A 290 -9.42 -1.13 0.75
CA HIS A 290 -10.82 -1.24 1.17
C HIS A 290 -11.58 0.06 0.85
N TYR A 291 -12.89 -0.05 0.63
CA TYR A 291 -13.77 1.09 0.38
C TYR A 291 -14.89 1.10 1.42
N ILE A 292 -14.94 2.15 2.23
CA ILE A 292 -16.11 2.47 3.03
C ILE A 292 -17.04 3.30 2.14
N LYS A 293 -18.16 2.72 1.71
CA LYS A 293 -19.09 3.36 0.78
C LYS A 293 -20.32 3.95 1.48
N ASN A 294 -20.99 4.87 0.79
CA ASN A 294 -22.30 5.40 1.17
C ASN A 294 -22.26 6.03 2.57
N ILE A 295 -21.28 6.90 2.77
CA ILE A 295 -21.05 7.65 4.00
C ILE A 295 -22.07 8.80 4.02
N PRO A 296 -22.87 8.95 5.09
CA PRO A 296 -23.80 10.08 5.21
C PRO A 296 -23.11 11.43 5.06
N ALA A 297 -23.88 12.46 4.69
CA ALA A 297 -23.37 13.82 4.63
C ALA A 297 -22.92 14.31 6.03
N GLY A 298 -21.79 15.01 6.07
CA GLY A 298 -21.20 15.56 7.28
C GLY A 298 -19.69 15.68 7.18
N GLU A 299 -19.08 16.23 8.23
CA GLU A 299 -17.64 16.30 8.41
C GLU A 299 -17.18 15.15 9.30
N TYR A 300 -16.02 14.56 8.99
CA TYR A 300 -15.53 13.36 9.64
C TYR A 300 -14.03 13.41 9.92
N TYR A 301 -13.61 12.73 10.98
CA TYR A 301 -12.20 12.36 11.19
C TYR A 301 -12.08 10.86 11.44
N ALA A 302 -10.87 10.33 11.29
CA ALA A 302 -10.57 8.92 11.56
C ALA A 302 -9.80 8.76 12.88
N LYS A 303 -10.16 7.75 13.68
CA LYS A 303 -9.25 7.14 14.66
C LYS A 303 -8.73 5.83 14.09
N ILE A 304 -7.44 5.57 14.17
CA ILE A 304 -6.78 4.46 13.49
C ILE A 304 -5.90 3.74 14.49
N ALA A 305 -6.07 2.43 14.60
CA ALA A 305 -5.08 1.56 15.23
C ALA A 305 -4.27 0.87 14.13
N TYR A 306 -2.95 0.85 14.28
CA TYR A 306 -2.01 0.16 13.41
C TYR A 306 -1.35 -0.98 14.17
N GLY A 307 -0.95 -2.04 13.46
CA GLY A 307 -0.07 -3.07 14.02
C GLY A 307 -0.31 -4.45 13.42
N LYS A 308 0.12 -5.48 14.14
CA LYS A 308 -0.09 -6.89 13.80
C LYS A 308 -0.62 -7.66 15.00
N ASP A 309 -1.25 -8.81 14.71
CA ASP A 309 -1.89 -9.67 15.70
C ASP A 309 -2.97 -8.94 16.51
N TRP A 310 -4.11 -8.68 15.86
CA TRP A 310 -5.28 -8.13 16.53
C TRP A 310 -5.85 -9.10 17.56
N ARG A 311 -6.01 -8.62 18.79
CA ARG A 311 -6.60 -9.36 19.90
C ARG A 311 -7.68 -8.55 20.56
N GLU A 312 -8.64 -9.26 21.14
CA GLU A 312 -9.78 -8.67 21.82
C GLU A 312 -9.96 -9.25 23.21
N THR A 313 -10.51 -8.44 24.12
CA THR A 313 -10.88 -8.87 25.47
C THR A 313 -12.12 -8.10 25.93
N GLU A 314 -12.74 -8.58 26.99
CA GLU A 314 -13.85 -7.91 27.66
C GLU A 314 -13.50 -7.72 29.14
N LYS A 315 -13.59 -6.49 29.62
CA LYS A 315 -13.35 -6.13 31.02
C LYS A 315 -14.47 -5.23 31.51
N ASN A 316 -15.14 -5.62 32.59
CA ASN A 316 -16.23 -4.86 33.20
C ASN A 316 -17.36 -4.50 32.20
N GLY A 317 -17.67 -5.41 31.27
CA GLY A 317 -18.68 -5.20 30.22
C GLY A 317 -18.26 -4.26 29.07
N LYS A 318 -17.08 -3.65 29.13
CA LYS A 318 -16.48 -2.90 28.01
C LYS A 318 -15.58 -3.83 27.21
N LYS A 319 -15.76 -3.82 25.88
CA LYS A 319 -14.96 -4.59 24.94
C LYS A 319 -13.78 -3.76 24.45
N TYR A 320 -12.63 -4.40 24.35
CA TYR A 320 -11.38 -3.77 23.95
C TYR A 320 -10.74 -4.56 22.81
N GLY A 321 -10.09 -3.85 21.90
CA GLY A 321 -9.28 -4.42 20.85
C GLY A 321 -7.92 -3.72 20.73
N THR A 322 -6.87 -4.50 20.49
CA THR A 322 -5.51 -3.97 20.33
C THR A 322 -4.70 -4.86 19.40
N PHE A 323 -3.76 -4.26 18.67
CA PHE A 323 -2.69 -5.02 18.04
C PHE A 323 -1.63 -5.33 19.10
N THR A 324 -1.13 -6.56 19.13
CA THR A 324 -0.11 -6.93 20.14
C THR A 324 1.32 -6.73 19.66
N GLN A 325 1.51 -6.41 18.37
CA GLN A 325 2.80 -6.15 17.77
C GLN A 325 2.78 -4.80 17.03
N ASN A 326 3.78 -3.95 17.30
CA ASN A 326 3.94 -2.62 16.70
C ASN A 326 2.64 -1.79 16.73
N ALA A 327 1.96 -1.83 17.88
CA ALA A 327 0.72 -1.10 18.09
C ALA A 327 0.98 0.40 18.08
N LEU A 328 0.26 1.14 17.25
CA LEU A 328 0.24 2.60 17.23
C LEU A 328 -1.20 3.07 17.06
N TYR A 329 -1.53 4.22 17.63
CA TYR A 329 -2.89 4.75 17.64
C TYR A 329 -2.91 6.23 17.26
N GLU A 330 -3.74 6.58 16.29
CA GLU A 330 -3.78 7.92 15.73
C GLU A 330 -5.21 8.44 15.69
N LYS A 331 -5.40 9.71 16.03
CA LYS A 331 -6.52 10.53 15.59
C LYS A 331 -6.03 11.41 14.44
N GLY A 332 -6.56 11.18 13.25
CA GLY A 332 -6.23 11.93 12.05
C GLY A 332 -6.62 13.40 12.20
N GLN A 333 -5.76 14.30 11.70
CA GLN A 333 -5.97 15.75 11.73
C GLN A 333 -6.79 16.25 10.54
N ASP A 334 -6.79 15.50 9.43
CA ASP A 334 -7.55 15.84 8.23
C ASP A 334 -9.06 15.68 8.47
N ILE A 335 -9.81 16.71 8.10
CA ILE A 335 -11.28 16.69 8.09
C ILE A 335 -11.77 16.26 6.71
N LEU A 336 -12.54 15.17 6.70
CA LEU A 336 -13.17 14.61 5.50
C LEU A 336 -14.60 15.15 5.40
N ASP A 337 -14.83 16.09 4.49
CA ASP A 337 -16.15 16.72 4.29
C ASP A 337 -16.97 15.99 3.20
N PHE A 338 -17.90 15.14 3.64
CA PHE A 338 -18.79 14.40 2.74
C PHE A 338 -20.09 15.16 2.40
N ASN A 339 -20.20 16.45 2.70
CA ASN A 339 -21.37 17.23 2.35
C ASN A 339 -21.50 17.40 0.82
N PRO A 340 -22.66 17.09 0.21
CA PRO A 340 -22.88 17.32 -1.22
C PRO A 340 -22.81 18.81 -1.56
N VAL A 341 -22.00 19.15 -2.54
CA VAL A 341 -21.81 20.55 -2.97
C VAL A 341 -22.59 20.79 -4.25
N LYS A 342 -23.54 21.74 -4.22
CA LYS A 342 -24.23 22.18 -5.43
C LYS A 342 -23.28 23.02 -6.28
N THR A 343 -23.11 22.61 -7.53
CA THR A 343 -22.32 23.32 -8.54
C THR A 343 -23.23 23.71 -9.71
N SER A 344 -22.76 24.58 -10.59
CA SER A 344 -23.45 24.92 -11.84
C SER A 344 -23.67 23.71 -12.77
N LYS A 345 -22.93 22.62 -12.57
CA LYS A 345 -22.98 21.37 -13.35
C LYS A 345 -23.80 20.26 -12.69
N GLY A 346 -24.38 20.50 -11.52
CA GLY A 346 -25.11 19.50 -10.73
C GLY A 346 -24.55 19.34 -9.32
N ILE A 347 -24.92 18.26 -8.65
CA ILE A 347 -24.51 17.98 -7.26
C ILE A 347 -23.20 17.18 -7.28
N ASN A 348 -22.13 17.75 -6.72
CA ASN A 348 -20.90 17.03 -6.46
C ASN A 348 -21.03 16.23 -5.16
N ILE A 349 -20.70 14.93 -5.20
CA ILE A 349 -20.73 14.02 -4.06
C ILE A 349 -19.28 13.66 -3.71
N PRO A 350 -18.68 14.25 -2.66
CA PRO A 350 -17.25 14.10 -2.37
C PRO A 350 -16.84 12.66 -2.04
N SER A 351 -15.62 12.27 -2.42
CA SER A 351 -14.99 11.00 -2.05
C SER A 351 -13.51 11.20 -1.79
N TYR A 352 -12.94 10.43 -0.86
CA TYR A 352 -11.57 10.65 -0.36
C TYR A 352 -10.73 9.38 -0.45
N THR A 353 -9.41 9.54 -0.44
CA THR A 353 -8.45 8.44 -0.36
C THR A 353 -7.49 8.67 0.80
N LEU A 354 -7.36 7.66 1.65
CA LEU A 354 -6.42 7.60 2.77
C LEU A 354 -5.40 6.50 2.49
N SER A 355 -4.12 6.82 2.64
CA SER A 355 -3.02 5.85 2.46
C SER A 355 -2.32 5.64 3.79
N LEU A 356 -2.38 4.42 4.29
CA LEU A 356 -1.96 4.01 5.62
C LEU A 356 -0.80 3.01 5.48
N ASP A 357 0.44 3.48 5.62
CA ASP A 357 1.62 2.62 5.57
C ASP A 357 2.51 2.85 6.79
N LEU A 358 3.09 1.77 7.29
CA LEU A 358 4.19 1.86 8.26
C LEU A 358 5.48 1.56 7.52
N LEU A 359 6.52 2.32 7.81
CA LEU A 359 7.89 1.98 7.45
C LEU A 359 8.26 0.59 8.03
N PRO A 360 9.28 -0.09 7.46
CA PRO A 360 9.72 -1.39 7.96
C PRO A 360 10.14 -1.42 9.44
N ASN A 361 10.54 -0.27 9.99
CA ASN A 361 10.88 -0.11 11.41
C ASN A 361 9.64 0.06 12.30
N GLY A 362 8.43 0.02 11.74
CA GLY A 362 7.17 0.18 12.46
C GLY A 362 6.72 1.63 12.67
N GLY A 363 7.48 2.64 12.20
CA GLY A 363 7.08 4.05 12.29
C GLY A 363 6.26 4.53 11.08
N LEU A 364 5.51 5.61 11.22
CA LEU A 364 4.66 6.16 10.14
C LEU A 364 5.44 6.98 9.08
N GLY A 365 6.73 7.25 9.30
CA GLY A 365 7.62 7.91 8.33
C GLY A 365 7.44 9.42 8.17
N TYR A 366 6.51 10.03 8.90
CA TYR A 366 6.39 11.48 9.07
C TYR A 366 7.23 11.95 10.27
N GLY A 367 7.71 13.20 10.27
CA GLY A 367 8.53 13.75 11.37
C GLY A 367 7.94 13.49 12.76
N ASN A 368 8.81 13.35 13.76
CA ASN A 368 8.58 12.77 15.10
C ASN A 368 7.42 13.33 15.98
N GLU A 369 6.57 14.24 15.52
CA GLU A 369 5.65 14.99 16.40
C GLU A 369 4.19 14.49 16.41
N ASP A 370 3.74 13.75 15.38
CA ASP A 370 2.32 13.35 15.24
C ASP A 370 2.08 11.82 15.28
N GLN A 371 3.11 11.03 15.60
CA GLN A 371 3.01 9.57 15.68
C GLN A 371 2.44 9.16 17.05
N ASP A 372 1.43 8.29 17.07
CA ASP A 372 0.81 7.79 18.32
C ASP A 372 0.17 8.90 19.19
N ASN A 373 -0.59 9.82 18.56
CA ASN A 373 -1.12 11.00 19.24
C ASN A 373 -2.32 10.72 20.17
N ILE A 374 -2.79 9.47 20.24
CA ILE A 374 -3.78 9.00 21.21
C ILE A 374 -3.32 7.65 21.78
N ASP A 375 -3.76 7.29 22.98
CA ASP A 375 -3.47 5.97 23.55
C ASP A 375 -4.52 4.91 23.16
N ALA A 376 -4.23 3.65 23.52
CA ALA A 376 -5.12 2.51 23.26
C ALA A 376 -6.50 2.66 23.93
N ASP A 377 -6.58 3.32 25.09
CA ASP A 377 -7.83 3.49 25.82
C ASP A 377 -8.72 4.54 25.13
N SER A 378 -8.14 5.65 24.69
CA SER A 378 -8.77 6.70 23.87
C SER A 378 -9.22 6.19 22.50
N PHE A 379 -8.46 5.26 21.91
CA PHE A 379 -8.90 4.56 20.71
C PHE A 379 -10.10 3.66 21.00
N ASN A 380 -10.10 2.92 22.11
CA ASN A 380 -11.17 1.98 22.47
C ASN A 380 -12.40 2.64 23.11
N ASP A 381 -12.33 3.92 23.44
CA ASP A 381 -13.48 4.67 23.91
C ASP A 381 -14.52 4.80 22.79
N GLN A 382 -15.72 4.29 23.05
CA GLN A 382 -16.80 4.13 22.06
C GLN A 382 -17.95 5.08 22.37
#